data_AF-A0A849Q1D6-F1
#
_entry.id   AF-A0A849Q1D6-F1
#
_cell.length_a   1.000
_cell.length_b   1.000
_cell.length_c   1.000
_cell.angle_alpha   90.00
_cell.angle_beta   90.00
_cell.angle_gamma   90.00
#
_symmetry.space_group_name_H-M   'P 1'
#
loop_
_entity.id
_entity.type
_entity.pdbx_description
1 polymer ?
#
loop_
_entity_poly.entity_id
_entity_poly.type
_entity_poly.pdbx_seq_one_letter_code
_entity_poly.pdbx_strand_id
1 'polypeptide(L)' 'FQSIEEAVEHFRSYYNITTDHQESVLKSYLEDVLEKDDNSLVMNGSYTSVKMWWEKQTGE' A
#
# COMPACT_ATOMS: atom_id res chain seq x y z
N PHE A 1 10.29 5.29 4.26
CA PHE A 1 9.16 5.83 5.05
C PHE A 1 9.49 5.73 6.53
N GLN A 2 9.10 6.71 7.34
CA GLN A 2 9.29 6.71 8.79
C GLN A 2 8.20 5.89 9.51
N SER A 3 7.05 5.65 8.86
CA SER A 3 6.00 4.74 9.35
C SER A 3 5.23 4.08 8.20
N ILE A 4 4.46 3.05 8.53
CA ILE A 4 3.54 2.40 7.59
C ILE A 4 2.44 3.38 7.17
N GLU A 5 1.96 4.21 8.09
CA GLU A 5 0.94 5.23 7.81
C GLU A 5 1.42 6.22 6.73
N GLU A 6 2.68 6.66 6.80
CA GLU A 6 3.29 7.53 5.78
C GLU A 6 3.38 6.83 4.42
N ALA A 7 3.73 5.55 4.41
CA ALA A 7 3.75 4.75 3.17
C ALA A 7 2.35 4.59 2.59
N VAL A 8 1.35 4.27 3.41
CA VAL A 8 -0.06 4.15 2.99
C VAL A 8 -0.55 5.47 2.41
N GLU A 9 -0.29 6.60 3.06
CA GLU A 9 -0.67 7.92 2.56
C GLU A 9 0.00 8.23 1.20
N HIS A 10 1.29 7.91 1.06
CA HIS A 10 2.01 8.05 -0.20
C HIS A 10 1.36 7.23 -1.32
N PHE A 11 1.06 5.96 -1.06
CA PHE A 11 0.51 5.02 -2.04
C PHE A 11 -1.00 5.13 -2.26
N ARG A 12 -1.72 5.84 -1.39
CA ARG A 12 -3.18 6.01 -1.45
C ARG A 12 -3.66 6.52 -2.82
N SER A 13 -2.97 7.51 -3.35
CA SER A 13 -3.28 8.11 -4.66
C SER A 13 -2.90 7.20 -5.84
N TYR A 14 -1.76 6.51 -5.75
CA TYR A 14 -1.29 5.59 -6.79
C TYR A 14 -2.20 4.39 -6.99
N TYR A 15 -2.77 3.86 -5.90
CA TYR A 15 -3.70 2.72 -5.95
C TYR A 15 -5.16 3.15 -6.02
N ASN A 16 -5.50 4.44 -6.09
CA ASN A 16 -6.89 4.92 -6.10
C ASN A 16 -7.73 4.34 -4.94
N ILE A 17 -7.19 4.40 -3.72
CA ILE A 17 -7.89 3.95 -2.51
C ILE A 17 -9.06 4.89 -2.23
N THR A 18 -10.28 4.37 -2.22
CA THR A 18 -11.52 5.12 -1.97
C THR A 18 -12.31 4.65 -0.76
N THR A 19 -11.95 3.50 -0.16
CA THR A 19 -12.64 2.95 1.01
C THR A 19 -11.67 2.49 2.09
N ASP A 20 -12.13 2.48 3.34
CA ASP A 20 -11.35 2.03 4.51
C ASP A 20 -10.89 0.56 4.38
N HIS A 21 -11.71 -0.28 3.71
CA HIS A 21 -11.34 -1.66 3.44
C HIS A 21 -10.14 -1.77 2.50
N GLN A 22 -10.12 -0.96 1.42
CA GLN A 22 -9.00 -0.91 0.49
C GLN A 22 -7.73 -0.37 1.16
N GLU A 23 -7.89 0.62 2.04
CA GLU A 23 -6.78 1.15 2.85
C GLU A 23 -6.19 0.07 3.75
N SER A 24 -7.02 -0.75 4.40
CA SER A 24 -6.58 -1.87 5.23
C SER A 24 -5.84 -2.95 4.43
N VAL A 25 -6.29 -3.23 3.20
CA VAL A 25 -5.59 -4.16 2.28
C VAL A 25 -4.23 -3.58 1.88
N LEU A 26 -4.16 -2.30 1.52
CA LEU A 26 -2.92 -1.62 1.18
C LEU A 26 -1.95 -1.60 2.38
N LYS A 27 -2.45 -1.32 3.59
CA LYS A 27 -1.65 -1.34 4.82
C LYS A 27 -1.04 -2.72 5.06
N SER A 28 -1.85 -3.77 5.01
CA SER A 28 -1.37 -5.16 5.21
C SER A 28 -0.33 -5.54 4.17
N TYR A 29 -0.55 -5.17 2.90
CA TYR A 29 0.43 -5.38 1.84
C TYR A 29 1.75 -4.67 2.11
N LEU A 30 1.71 -3.40 2.51
CA LEU A 30 2.91 -2.60 2.82
C LEU A 30 3.65 -3.14 4.05
N GLU A 31 2.96 -3.68 5.04
CA GLU A 31 3.58 -4.35 6.19
C GLU A 31 4.36 -5.61 5.78
N ASP A 32 3.87 -6.35 4.78
CA ASP A 32 4.54 -7.55 4.26
C ASP A 32 5.73 -7.24 3.34
N VAL A 33 5.64 -6.16 2.54
CA VAL A 33 6.68 -5.85 1.53
C VAL A 33 7.72 -4.83 1.95
N LEU A 34 7.41 -3.97 2.93
CA LEU A 34 8.38 -3.00 3.43
C LEU A 34 9.29 -3.67 4.46
N GLU A 35 10.57 -3.67 4.16
CA GLU A 35 11.59 -4.13 5.08
C GLU A 35 12.04 -2.98 5.96
N LYS A 36 12.31 -3.27 7.24
CA LYS A 36 12.89 -2.31 8.16
C LYS A 36 14.40 -2.28 7.94
N ASP A 37 14.90 -1.18 7.41
CA ASP A 37 16.31 -0.91 7.21
C ASP A 37 16.73 0.23 8.14
N ASP A 38 17.56 -0.09 9.13
CA ASP A 38 17.91 0.75 10.28
C ASP A 38 16.68 1.40 10.95
N ASN A 39 16.39 2.64 10.54
CA ASN A 39 15.40 3.53 11.11
C ASN A 39 14.32 3.93 10.08
N SER A 40 14.27 3.25 8.94
CA SER A 40 13.36 3.54 7.84
C SER A 40 12.77 2.26 7.25
N LEU A 41 11.57 2.39 6.72
CA LEU A 41 10.92 1.36 5.92
C LEU A 41 11.30 1.57 4.45
N VAL A 42 11.86 0.53 3.84
CA VAL A 42 12.32 0.54 2.44
C VAL A 42 11.67 -0.58 1.66
N MET A 43 11.38 -0.32 0.38
CA MET A 43 11.05 -1.40 -0.55
C MET A 43 12.34 -2.04 -1.02
N ASN A 44 12.48 -3.35 -0.81
CA ASN A 44 13.58 -4.10 -1.39
C ASN A 44 13.41 -4.12 -2.92
N GLY A 45 14.41 -3.64 -3.67
CA GLY A 45 14.36 -3.45 -5.12
C GLY A 45 14.22 -4.74 -5.95
N SER A 46 14.19 -5.90 -5.29
CA SER A 46 13.91 -7.20 -5.89
C SER A 46 12.41 -7.49 -6.07
N TYR A 47 11.51 -6.58 -5.65
CA TYR A 47 10.09 -6.86 -5.61
C TYR A 47 9.37 -6.90 -6.97
N THR A 48 8.65 -8.00 -7.15
CA THR A 48 7.63 -8.30 -8.16
C THR A 48 6.66 -7.13 -8.35
N SER A 49 6.42 -6.73 -9.60
CA SER A 49 5.40 -5.71 -9.92
C SER A 49 4.01 -6.21 -9.52
N VAL A 50 3.48 -5.68 -8.41
CA VAL A 50 2.11 -5.99 -7.96
C VAL A 50 1.12 -5.04 -8.63
N LYS A 51 0.10 -5.62 -9.29
CA LYS A 51 -1.05 -4.86 -9.78
C LYS A 51 -2.20 -5.04 -8.80
N MET A 52 -2.61 -3.96 -8.15
CA MET A 52 -3.80 -3.89 -7.32
C MET A 52 -4.92 -3.21 -8.12
N TRP A 53 -6.11 -3.81 -8.15
CA TRP A 53 -7.29 -3.21 -8.76
C TRP A 53 -8.49 -3.36 -7.83
N TRP A 54 -9.36 -2.37 -7.86
CA TRP A 54 -10.56 -2.35 -7.06
C TRP A 54 -11.77 -2.53 -7.96
N GLU A 55 -12.69 -3.38 -7.54
CA GLU A 55 -14.01 -3.39 -8.14
C GLU A 55 -14.71 -2.08 -7.77
N LYS A 56 -15.08 -1.30 -8.79
CA LYS A 56 -16.02 -0.20 -8.58
C LYS A 56 -17.38 -0.83 -8.37
N GLN A 57 -18.04 -0.50 -7.25
CA GLN A 57 -19.46 -0.80 -7.12
C GLN A 57 -20.20 -0.03 -8.21
N THR A 58 -20.52 -0.69 -9.32
CA THR A 58 -21.54 -0.24 -10.25
C THR A 58 -22.86 -0.36 -9.51
N GLY A 59 -23.36 0.76 -9.01
CA GLY A 59 -24.74 0.83 -8.54
C GLY A 59 -25.67 0.57 -9.71
N GLU A 60 -26.43 -0.52 -9.63
CA GLU A 60 -27.68 -0.73 -10.36
C GLU A 60 -28.85 -0.21 -9.52
#